data_AF-A0A1G5EAP6-F1
#
_entry.id   AF-A0A1G5EAP6-F1
#
_cell.length_a   1.000
_cell.length_b   1.000
_cell.length_c   1.000
_cell.angle_alpha   90.00
_cell.angle_beta   90.00
_cell.angle_gamma   90.00
#
_symmetry.space_group_name_H-M   'P 1'
#
loop_
_entity.id
_entity.type
_entity.pdbx_description
1 polymer ?
#
loop_
_entity_poly.entity_id
_entity_poly.type
_entity_poly.pdbx_seq_one_letter_code
_entity_poly.pdbx_strand_id
1 'polypeptide(L)'
;MNSESSVLEIPSNFRYRDVFLKGKPKHDKTDSFSIKHPAMDLGRRAKIFSPFDALKGFNDELARSEKINEDYYADNGYEEIDEYP
;
A
#
# COMPACT_ATOMS: atom_id res chain seq x y z
N MET A 1 24.73 9.26 7.88
CA MET A 1 23.51 8.45 7.64
C MET A 1 22.45 9.37 7.05
N ASN A 2 21.91 8.94 5.91
CA ASN A 2 21.05 9.66 4.98
C ASN A 2 19.87 10.39 5.61
N SER A 3 19.61 11.61 5.15
CA SER A 3 18.26 12.00 4.74
C SER A 3 18.38 13.04 3.64
N GLU A 4 18.35 12.58 2.40
CA GLU A 4 17.97 13.44 1.29
C GLU A 4 16.58 13.99 1.63
N SER A 5 16.53 15.27 2.02
CA SER A 5 15.27 15.99 2.08
C SER A 5 14.76 16.04 0.66
N SER A 6 13.78 15.21 0.32
CA SER A 6 12.94 15.42 -0.86
C SER A 6 12.22 16.75 -0.63
N VAL A 7 12.86 17.86 -0.99
CA VAL A 7 12.23 19.17 -1.00
C VAL A 7 11.21 19.08 -2.11
N LEU A 8 9.97 18.71 -1.77
CA LEU A 8 8.84 18.86 -2.65
C LEU A 8 8.77 20.36 -2.96
N GLU A 9 9.19 20.75 -4.15
CA GLU A 9 9.13 22.14 -4.60
C GLU A 9 7.66 22.54 -4.66
N ILE A 10 7.22 23.32 -3.66
CA ILE A 10 5.84 23.78 -3.58
C ILE A 10 5.63 24.78 -4.73
N PRO A 11 4.68 24.51 -5.66
CA PRO A 11 4.39 25.41 -6.77
C PRO A 11 4.08 26.82 -6.28
N SER A 12 4.49 27.84 -7.04
CA SER A 12 4.29 29.26 -6.68
C SER A 12 2.81 29.63 -6.54
N ASN A 13 1.94 28.96 -7.30
CA ASN A 13 0.48 29.16 -7.29
C ASN A 13 -0.27 28.20 -6.32
N PHE A 14 0.43 27.55 -5.40
CA PHE A 14 -0.20 26.61 -4.48
C PHE A 14 -1.11 27.35 -3.48
N ARG A 15 -2.42 27.20 -3.65
CA ARG A 15 -3.48 27.89 -2.89
C ARG A 15 -3.36 27.79 -1.36
N TYR A 16 -2.75 26.73 -0.84
CA TYR A 16 -2.67 26.45 0.60
C TYR A 16 -1.24 26.52 1.14
N ARG A 17 -0.36 27.30 0.50
CA ARG A 17 1.06 27.42 0.90
C ARG A 17 1.22 27.74 2.38
N ASP A 18 0.45 28.70 2.88
CA ASP A 18 0.52 29.11 4.28
C ASP A 18 0.11 28.00 5.25
N VAL A 19 -0.83 27.15 4.87
CA VAL A 19 -1.27 26.01 5.69
C VAL A 19 -0.23 24.90 5.64
N PHE A 20 0.32 24.62 4.46
CA PHE A 20 1.36 23.61 4.28
C PHE A 20 2.62 23.94 5.11
N LEU A 21 3.04 25.21 5.11
CA LEU A 21 4.20 25.68 5.88
C LEU A 21 4.00 25.57 7.40
N LYS A 22 2.76 25.55 7.90
CA LYS A 22 2.47 25.29 9.32
C LYS A 22 2.77 23.84 9.74
N GLY A 23 2.89 22.91 8.79
CA GLY A 23 3.20 21.52 9.04
C GLY A 23 2.03 20.71 9.62
N LYS A 24 2.31 19.48 10.07
CA LYS A 24 1.31 18.59 10.67
C LYS A 24 0.84 19.17 12.02
N PRO A 25 -0.47 19.12 12.33
CA PRO A 25 -0.97 19.45 13.66
C PRO A 25 -0.25 18.66 14.75
N LYS A 26 0.21 19.36 15.79
CA LYS A 26 0.84 18.76 16.97
C LYS A 26 -0.15 18.86 18.13
N HIS A 27 -0.54 17.72 18.68
CA HIS A 27 -1.41 17.64 19.85
C HIS A 27 -0.63 17.11 21.05
N ASP A 28 -0.88 17.69 22.22
CA ASP A 28 -0.42 17.12 23.49
C ASP A 28 -1.36 15.98 23.93
N LYS A 29 -0.88 15.07 24.78
CA LYS A 29 -1.66 13.93 25.29
C LYS A 29 -2.88 14.36 26.10
N THR A 30 -2.84 15.56 26.67
CA THR A 30 -3.90 16.14 27.51
C THR A 30 -4.77 17.16 26.78
N ASP A 31 -4.52 17.43 25.49
CA ASP A 31 -5.39 18.29 24.70
C ASP A 31 -6.77 17.65 24.51
N SER A 32 -7.78 18.51 24.44
CA SER A 32 -9.17 18.20 24.10
C SER A 32 -9.33 17.24 22.91
N PHE A 33 -8.50 17.36 21.87
CA PHE A 33 -8.52 16.45 20.71
C PHE A 33 -8.12 15.04 21.11
N SER A 34 -6.99 14.88 21.79
CA SER A 34 -6.45 13.59 22.23
C SER A 34 -7.37 12.87 23.21
N ILE A 35 -8.07 13.63 24.07
CA ILE A 35 -9.05 13.09 25.02
C ILE A 35 -10.28 12.52 24.27
N LYS A 36 -10.78 13.22 23.24
CA LYS A 36 -11.93 12.77 22.44
C LYS A 36 -11.58 11.66 21.46
N HIS A 37 -10.34 11.62 20.99
CA HIS A 37 -9.86 10.69 19.98
C HIS A 37 -8.61 9.94 20.49
N PRO A 38 -8.77 9.05 21.48
CA PRO A 38 -7.65 8.28 22.01
C PRO A 38 -7.05 7.37 20.93
N ALA A 39 -5.74 7.16 20.99
CA ALA A 39 -5.06 6.26 20.07
C ALA A 39 -5.56 4.83 20.23
N MET A 40 -5.79 4.15 19.11
CA MET A 40 -6.19 2.74 19.12
C MET A 40 -5.01 1.84 19.49
N ASP A 41 -5.23 0.91 20.41
CA ASP A 41 -4.25 -0.10 20.80
C ASP A 41 -3.78 -0.97 19.62
N LEU A 42 -2.52 -1.41 19.65
CA LEU A 42 -1.88 -2.17 18.57
C LEU A 42 -2.61 -3.48 18.25
N GLY A 43 -3.09 -4.20 19.26
CA GLY A 43 -3.79 -5.47 19.05
C GLY A 43 -5.13 -5.26 18.33
N ARG A 44 -5.84 -4.18 18.66
CA ARG A 44 -7.08 -3.80 17.96
C ARG A 44 -6.81 -3.35 16.52
N ARG A 45 -5.70 -2.64 16.29
CA ARG A 45 -5.27 -2.27 14.94
C ARG A 45 -4.88 -3.48 14.11
N ALA A 46 -4.20 -4.48 14.68
CA ALA A 46 -3.84 -5.71 13.97
C ALA A 46 -5.06 -6.45 13.44
N LYS A 47 -6.19 -6.44 14.18
CA LYS A 47 -7.45 -7.03 13.71
C LYS A 47 -8.00 -6.41 12.42
N ILE A 48 -7.70 -5.14 12.15
CA ILE A 48 -8.09 -4.48 10.88
C ILE A 48 -7.40 -5.17 9.69
N PHE A 49 -6.18 -5.66 9.90
CA PHE A 49 -5.37 -6.31 8.87
C PHE A 49 -5.49 -7.84 8.87
N SER A 50 -6.09 -8.43 9.90
CA SER A 50 -6.27 -9.88 10.03
C SER A 50 -6.93 -10.54 8.81
N PRO A 51 -7.93 -9.93 8.12
CA PRO A 51 -8.51 -10.52 6.91
C PRO A 51 -7.52 -10.61 5.73
N PHE A 52 -6.53 -9.72 5.67
CA PHE A 52 -5.54 -9.69 4.59
C PHE A 52 -4.37 -10.64 4.84
N ASP A 53 -4.21 -11.12 6.06
CA ASP A 53 -3.15 -12.08 6.42
C ASP A 53 -3.34 -13.41 5.66
N ALA A 54 -4.59 -13.78 5.36
CA ALA A 54 -4.94 -14.92 4.51
C ALA A 54 -4.49 -14.77 3.05
N LEU A 55 -4.21 -13.53 2.60
CA LEU A 55 -3.71 -13.26 1.24
C LEU A 55 -2.17 -13.33 1.16
N LYS A 56 -1.49 -13.55 2.28
CA LYS A 56 -0.04 -13.65 2.30
C LYS A 56 0.41 -14.91 1.55
N GLY A 57 1.27 -14.74 0.54
CA GLY A 57 1.73 -15.84 -0.32
C GLY A 57 0.75 -16.23 -1.44
N PHE A 58 -0.40 -15.56 -1.55
CA PHE A 58 -1.36 -15.81 -2.62
C PHE A 58 -0.76 -15.52 -4.01
N ASN A 59 0.04 -14.47 -4.14
CA ASN A 59 0.74 -14.15 -5.40
C ASN A 59 1.77 -15.21 -5.78
N ASP A 60 2.47 -15.78 -4.79
CA ASP A 60 3.48 -16.82 -5.04
C ASP A 60 2.80 -18.11 -5.51
N GLU A 61 1.64 -18.45 -4.93
CA GLU A 61 0.85 -19.60 -5.33
C GLU A 61 0.22 -19.42 -6.72
N LEU A 62 -0.27 -18.21 -7.03
CA LEU A 62 -0.74 -17.85 -8.37
C LEU A 62 0.36 -18.05 -9.42
N ALA A 63 1.55 -17.48 -9.19
CA ALA A 63 2.67 -17.60 -10.12
C ALA A 63 3.12 -19.06 -10.32
N ARG A 64 3.07 -19.90 -9.27
CA ARG A 64 3.33 -21.33 -9.40
C ARG A 64 2.28 -22.02 -10.26
N SER A 65 1.00 -21.73 -10.04
CA SER A 65 -0.10 -22.34 -10.78
C SER A 65 -0.08 -21.95 -12.27
N GLU A 66 0.23 -20.69 -12.58
CA GLU A 66 0.43 -20.19 -13.94
C GLU A 66 1.54 -20.96 -14.64
N LYS A 67 2.70 -21.06 -13.98
CA LYS A 67 3.86 -21.77 -14.53
C LYS A 67 3.57 -23.25 -14.79
N ILE A 68 2.90 -23.94 -13.86
CA ILE A 68 2.51 -25.36 -14.06
C ILE A 68 1.60 -25.49 -15.28
N ASN A 69 0.70 -24.54 -15.47
CA ASN A 69 -0.24 -24.54 -16.59
C ASN A 69 0.49 -24.30 -17.92
N GLU A 70 1.38 -23.31 -17.98
CA GLU A 70 2.24 -23.05 -19.14
C GLU A 70 3.09 -24.28 -19.49
N ASP A 71 3.76 -24.87 -18.50
CA ASP A 71 4.58 -26.07 -18.68
C ASP A 71 3.73 -27.25 -19.21
N TYR A 72 2.50 -27.41 -18.71
CA TYR A 72 1.56 -28.42 -19.18
C TYR A 72 1.15 -28.21 -20.65
N TYR A 73 0.83 -26.98 -21.06
CA TYR A 73 0.47 -26.70 -22.45
C TYR A 73 1.67 -26.84 -23.40
N ALA A 74 2.87 -26.47 -22.96
CA ALA A 74 4.10 -26.59 -23.73
C ALA A 74 4.49 -28.07 -23.98
N ASP A 75 4.37 -28.94 -22.98
CA ASP A 75 4.73 -30.36 -23.10
C ASP A 75 3.70 -31.16 -23.91
N ASN A 76 2.42 -30.78 -23.84
CA ASN A 76 1.34 -31.44 -24.60
C ASN A 76 1.17 -30.93 -26.04
N GLY A 77 2.06 -30.06 -26.52
CA GLY A 77 2.11 -29.64 -27.93
C GLY A 77 0.90 -28.83 -28.40
N TYR A 78 0.27 -28.06 -27.51
CA TYR A 78 -0.79 -27.13 -27.90
C TYR A 78 -0.19 -25.96 -28.71
N GLU A 79 -0.78 -25.66 -29.86
CA GLU A 79 -0.42 -24.48 -30.65
C GLU A 79 -1.09 -23.22 -30.07
N GLU A 80 -0.33 -22.12 -30.07
CA GLU A 80 -0.84 -20.80 -29.66
C GLU A 80 -2.01 -20.43 -30.57
N ILE A 81 -3.13 -20.01 -29.98
CA ILE A 81 -4.32 -19.69 -30.75
C ILE A 81 -4.07 -18.33 -31.42
N ASP A 82 -3.91 -18.32 -32.74
CA ASP A 82 -3.86 -17.06 -33.50
C ASP A 82 -5.15 -16.27 -33.22
N GLU A 83 -5.04 -15.13 -32.55
CA GLU A 83 -6.16 -14.20 -32.39
C GLU A 83 -6.63 -13.78 -33.80
N TYR A 84 -7.85 -14.20 -34.14
CA TYR A 84 -8.47 -13.88 -35.42
C TYR A 84 -8.58 -12.34 -35.56
N PRO A 85 -8.26 -11.76 -36.73
CA PRO A 85 -8.20 -10.30 -36.91
C PRO A 85 -9.51 -9.57 -36.64
#